data_AF-A0A967Q257-F1
#
_entry.id   AF-A0A967Q257-F1
#
_cell.length_a   1.000
_cell.length_b   1.000
_cell.length_c   1.000
_cell.angle_alpha   90.00
_cell.angle_beta   90.00
_cell.angle_gamma   90.00
#
_symmetry.space_group_name_H-M   'P 1'
#
loop_
_entity.id
_entity.type
_entity.pdbx_description
1 polymer ?
#
loop_
_entity_poly.entity_id
_entity_poly.type
_entity_poly.pdbx_seq_one_letter_code
_entity_poly.pdbx_strand_id
1 'polypeptide(L)'
;MRLLIRAFPVAMVLLSFNPAPTFCAMEYQFIYFPHRTIEATPAAYGLDFEEVRFEAADGTALHGWLVAGEEQQPLVLFCHG
;
A
#
# COMPACT_ATOMS: atom_id res chain seq x y z
N MET A 1 -47.10 -4.95 -26.19
CA MET A 1 -46.27 -6.17 -26.15
C MET A 1 -44.96 -6.11 -26.96
N ARG A 2 -44.91 -5.46 -28.14
CA ARG A 2 -43.71 -5.42 -29.00
C ARG A 2 -42.58 -4.48 -28.52
N LEU A 3 -42.90 -3.44 -27.74
CA LEU A 3 -41.89 -2.52 -27.15
C LEU A 3 -41.10 -3.17 -26.00
N LEU A 4 -41.74 -4.01 -25.17
CA LEU A 4 -41.08 -4.67 -24.03
C LEU A 4 -39.96 -5.63 -24.49
N ILE A 5 -40.19 -6.34 -25.60
CA ILE A 5 -39.26 -7.32 -26.16
C ILE A 5 -38.05 -6.64 -26.83
N ARG A 6 -38.22 -5.42 -27.35
CA ARG A 6 -37.12 -4.62 -27.93
C ARG A 6 -36.28 -3.91 -26.88
N ALA A 7 -36.87 -3.55 -25.74
CA ALA A 7 -36.16 -2.95 -24.62
C ALA A 7 -35.33 -3.97 -23.83
N PHE A 8 -35.72 -5.25 -23.83
CA PHE A 8 -35.03 -6.33 -23.11
C PHE A 8 -33.56 -6.56 -23.52
N PRO A 9 -33.20 -6.71 -24.81
CA PRO A 9 -31.79 -6.84 -25.20
C PRO A 9 -30.99 -5.56 -24.97
N VAL A 10 -31.62 -4.38 -25.09
CA VAL A 10 -30.98 -3.09 -24.79
C VAL A 10 -30.66 -2.98 -23.30
N ALA A 11 -31.59 -3.34 -22.42
CA ALA A 11 -31.35 -3.38 -20.97
C ALA A 11 -30.27 -4.41 -20.59
N MET A 12 -30.25 -5.58 -21.24
CA MET A 12 -29.25 -6.62 -21.03
C MET A 12 -27.83 -6.16 -21.46
N VAL A 13 -27.71 -5.46 -22.59
CA VAL A 13 -26.46 -4.84 -23.06
C VAL A 13 -25.98 -3.73 -22.11
N LEU A 14 -26.89 -2.88 -21.62
CA LEU A 14 -26.57 -1.81 -20.65
C LEU A 14 -26.11 -2.37 -19.29
N LEU A 15 -26.65 -3.51 -18.86
CA LEU A 15 -26.22 -4.24 -17.65
C LEU A 15 -24.88 -4.96 -17.82
N SER A 16 -24.53 -5.37 -19.05
CA SER A 16 -23.29 -6.09 -19.37
C SER A 16 -22.06 -5.18 -19.48
N PHE A 17 -22.29 -3.87 -19.58
CA PHE A 17 -21.27 -2.82 -19.62
C PHE A 17 -21.04 -2.16 -18.25
N ASN A 18 -21.46 -2.79 -17.15
CA ASN A 18 -21.17 -2.27 -15.82
C ASN A 18 -19.71 -2.58 -15.47
N PRO A 19 -18.80 -1.57 -15.42
CA PRO A 19 -17.41 -1.81 -15.09
C PRO A 19 -17.18 -1.94 -13.58
N ALA A 20 -18.19 -1.72 -12.73
CA ALA A 20 -18.06 -1.76 -11.28
C ALA A 20 -17.47 -3.07 -10.73
N PRO A 21 -17.89 -4.29 -11.17
CA PRO A 21 -17.25 -5.52 -10.70
C PRO A 21 -15.76 -5.59 -11.08
N THR A 22 -15.39 -5.08 -12.25
CA THR A 22 -13.99 -5.00 -12.70
C THR A 22 -13.20 -3.97 -11.89
N PHE A 23 -13.79 -2.82 -11.57
CA PHE A 23 -13.20 -1.81 -10.70
C PHE A 23 -12.99 -2.35 -9.27
N CYS A 24 -13.99 -2.97 -8.65
CA CYS A 24 -13.86 -3.56 -7.32
C CYS A 24 -12.83 -4.71 -7.28
N ALA A 25 -12.73 -5.52 -8.34
CA ALA A 25 -11.72 -6.58 -8.41
C ALA A 25 -10.28 -6.01 -8.50
N MET A 26 -10.09 -4.89 -9.20
CA MET A 26 -8.80 -4.20 -9.26
C MET A 26 -8.41 -3.57 -7.93
N GLU A 27 -9.36 -3.01 -7.17
CA GLU A 27 -9.09 -2.39 -5.87
C GLU A 27 -8.31 -3.33 -4.93
N TYR A 28 -8.69 -4.62 -4.86
CA TYR A 28 -7.99 -5.60 -4.02
C TYR A 28 -6.57 -5.97 -4.49
N GLN A 29 -6.22 -5.71 -5.74
CA GLN A 29 -4.91 -6.06 -6.30
C GLN A 29 -3.86 -4.95 -6.08
N PHE A 30 -4.28 -3.74 -5.74
CA PHE A 30 -3.38 -2.60 -5.48
C PHE A 30 -3.24 -2.23 -4.00
N ILE A 31 -3.80 -3.05 -3.09
CA ILE A 31 -3.60 -2.86 -1.65
C ILE A 31 -2.22 -3.38 -1.29
N TYR A 32 -1.45 -2.57 -0.54
CA TYR A 32 -0.18 -2.99 0.03
C TYR A 32 -0.41 -4.10 1.07
N PHE A 33 0.27 -5.22 0.89
CA PHE A 33 0.26 -6.32 1.85
C PHE A 33 1.60 -6.33 2.60
N PRO A 34 1.61 -5.96 3.90
CA PRO A 34 2.85 -5.94 4.66
C PRO A 34 3.42 -7.35 4.78
N HIS A 35 4.70 -7.49 4.47
CA HIS A 35 5.43 -8.74 4.64
C HIS A 35 6.51 -8.57 5.72
N ARG A 36 6.76 -9.62 6.50
CA ARG A 36 7.68 -9.55 7.65
C ARG A 36 9.15 -9.68 7.27
N THR A 37 9.44 -10.26 6.10
CA THR A 37 10.81 -10.43 5.65
C THR A 37 11.40 -9.09 5.25
N ILE A 38 12.57 -8.79 5.80
CA ILE A 38 13.40 -7.66 5.39
C ILE A 38 14.21 -8.10 4.18
N GLU A 39 13.84 -7.61 2.99
CA GLU A 39 14.52 -7.94 1.72
C GLU A 39 15.87 -7.22 1.58
N ALA A 40 16.00 -6.04 2.19
CA ALA A 40 17.22 -5.24 2.16
C ALA A 40 17.37 -4.41 3.43
N THR A 41 18.62 -4.20 3.83
CA THR A 41 19.03 -3.28 4.89
C THR A 41 19.80 -2.10 4.28
N PRO A 42 20.04 -1.00 5.01
CA PRO A 42 20.88 0.09 4.51
C PRO A 42 22.28 -0.37 4.06
N ALA A 43 22.83 -1.42 4.67
CA ALA A 43 24.12 -2.00 4.25
C ALA A 43 24.12 -2.53 2.80
N ALA A 44 22.96 -2.92 2.24
CA ALA A 44 22.86 -3.30 0.83
C ALA A 44 23.21 -2.15 -0.13
N TYR A 45 23.14 -0.91 0.37
CA TYR A 45 23.50 0.32 -0.33
C TYR A 45 24.82 0.91 0.17
N GLY A 46 25.61 0.16 0.96
CA GLY A 46 26.90 0.60 1.50
C GLY A 46 26.78 1.63 2.63
N LEU A 47 25.63 1.68 3.31
CA LEU A 47 25.41 2.57 4.45
C LEU A 47 25.62 1.82 5.77
N ASP A 48 26.43 2.40 6.65
CA ASP A 48 26.48 1.99 8.06
C ASP A 48 25.20 2.44 8.76
N PHE A 49 24.65 1.56 9.60
CA PHE A 49 23.42 1.83 10.32
C PHE A 49 23.40 1.10 11.66
N GLU A 50 22.63 1.66 12.60
CA GLU A 50 22.27 1.01 13.86
C GLU A 50 20.82 0.51 13.78
N GLU A 51 20.59 -0.73 14.20
CA GLU A 51 19.24 -1.27 14.33
C GLU A 51 18.64 -0.78 15.66
N VAL A 52 17.52 -0.06 15.59
CA VAL A 52 16.88 0.55 16.76
C VAL A 52 15.49 -0.02 17.00
N ARG A 53 15.14 -0.20 18.27
CA ARG A 53 13.81 -0.60 18.73
C ARG A 53 13.34 0.37 19.81
N PHE A 54 12.13 0.90 19.66
CA PHE A 54 11.56 1.87 20.60
C PHE A 54 10.04 1.75 20.63
N GLU A 55 9.40 2.30 21.65
CA GLU A 55 7.94 2.26 21.80
C GLU A 55 7.31 3.54 21.26
N ALA A 56 6.19 3.39 20.55
CA ALA A 56 5.29 4.48 20.25
C ALA A 56 4.49 4.90 21.50
N ALA A 57 3.83 6.05 21.43
CA ALA A 57 3.04 6.57 22.54
C ALA A 57 1.89 5.64 23.00
N ASP A 58 1.42 4.76 22.12
CA ASP A 58 0.39 3.76 22.41
C ASP A 58 0.95 2.41 22.90
N GLY A 59 2.26 2.30 23.08
CA GLY A 59 2.95 1.08 23.47
C GLY A 59 3.28 0.13 22.31
N THR A 60 2.99 0.52 21.06
CA THR A 60 3.41 -0.28 19.89
C THR A 60 4.93 -0.33 19.80
N ALA A 61 5.51 -1.53 19.79
CA ALA A 61 6.93 -1.72 19.53
C ALA A 61 7.26 -1.41 18.07
N LEU A 62 8.08 -0.40 17.84
CA LEU A 62 8.59 0.01 16.54
C LEU A 62 10.02 -0.47 16.35
N HIS A 63 10.36 -0.79 15.10
CA HIS A 63 11.68 -1.17 14.65
C HIS A 63 12.08 -0.27 13.49
N GLY A 64 13.35 0.15 13.46
CA GLY A 64 13.88 0.97 12.38
C GLY A 64 15.40 0.92 12.30
N TRP A 65 15.94 1.71 11.38
CA TRP A 65 17.37 1.87 11.19
C TRP A 65 17.76 3.32 11.39
N LEU A 66 18.75 3.57 12.25
CA LEU A 66 19.39 4.85 12.42
C LEU A 66 20.64 4.89 11.54
N VAL A 67 20.61 5.73 10.51
CA VAL A 67 21.78 6.04 9.69
C VAL A 67 22.41 7.32 10.25
N ALA A 68 23.68 7.26 10.63
CA ALA A 68 24.37 8.41 11.23
C ALA A 68 24.54 9.52 10.18
N GLY A 69 24.06 10.71 10.52
CA GLY A 69 24.33 11.94 9.77
C GLY A 69 25.56 12.67 10.31
N GLU A 70 25.83 13.86 9.78
CA GLU A 70 26.83 14.76 10.35
C GLU A 70 26.37 15.32 11.71
N GLU A 71 27.33 15.70 12.55
CA GLU A 71 27.04 16.37 13.81
C GLU A 71 26.21 17.65 13.60
N GLN A 72 25.34 17.96 14.56
CA GLN A 72 24.52 19.19 14.58
C GLN A 72 23.50 19.31 13.42
N GLN A 73 23.26 18.24 12.68
CA GLN A 73 22.20 18.17 11.67
C GLN A 73 20.86 17.73 12.27
N PRO A 74 19.73 18.12 11.65
CA PRO A 74 18.42 17.64 12.08
C PRO A 74 18.26 16.13 11.86
N LEU A 75 17.57 15.48 12.78
CA LEU A 75 17.12 14.10 12.59
C LEU A 75 15.88 14.07 11.69
N VAL A 76 15.92 13.23 10.64
CA VAL A 76 14.75 12.96 9.80
C VAL A 76 14.14 11.62 10.21
N LEU A 77 12.90 11.67 10.70
CA LEU A 77 12.09 10.47 10.90
C LEU A 77 11.31 10.17 9.61
N PHE A 78 11.65 9.08 8.94
CA PHE A 78 10.99 8.65 7.71
C PHE A 78 10.08 7.44 7.98
N CYS A 79 8.79 7.57 7.66
CA CYS A 79 7.79 6.51 7.77
C CYS A 79 7.24 6.18 6.38
N HIS A 80 7.49 4.96 5.88
CA HIS A 80 7.19 4.60 4.49
C HIS A 80 5.71 4.35 4.19
N GLY A 81 4.89 4.05 5.20
CA GLY A 81 3.47 3.72 5.06
C GLY A 81 3.20 2.25 4.82
#